data_AF-A0A2A4YIH4-F1
#
_entry.id   AF-A0A2A4YIH4-F1
#
_cell.length_a   1.000
_cell.length_b   1.000
_cell.length_c   1.000
_cell.angle_alpha   90.00
_cell.angle_beta   90.00
_cell.angle_gamma   90.00
#
_symmetry.space_group_name_H-M   'P 1'
#
loop_
_entity.id
_entity.type
_entity.pdbx_description
1 polymer ?
#
loop_
_entity_poly.entity_id
_entity_poly.type
_entity_poly.pdbx_seq_one_letter_code
_entity_poly.pdbx_strand_id
1 'polypeptide(L)'
;MSCSKEEDVDLGTGGCLDVNSPHYNSAATKDDGSCEFLYVTDYELTNYENINWDLFGNVKADVYIKVKKQSFSSWEFSSVTINNADPFTVQIWSAPDQFQLLNTTYVWELFDADLPPIDPDDAMASGTFNPVMSGINGVVVSQSSDGLTTVKIHYRLN
;
A
#
# COMPACT_ATOMS: atom_id res chain seq x y z
N MET A 1 47.69 -40.23 13.47
CA MET A 1 47.11 -38.90 13.22
C MET A 1 45.66 -39.08 12.84
N SER A 2 44.73 -38.78 13.76
CA SER A 2 43.31 -38.66 13.42
C SER A 2 43.03 -37.18 13.26
N CYS A 3 42.64 -36.76 12.06
CA CYS A 3 42.23 -35.39 11.80
C CYS A 3 40.70 -35.35 11.96
N SER A 4 40.24 -34.96 13.15
CA SER A 4 38.85 -34.59 13.35
C SER A 4 38.68 -33.24 12.66
N LYS A 5 37.95 -33.19 11.53
CA LYS A 5 37.39 -31.92 11.08
C LYS A 5 36.38 -31.54 12.16
N GLU A 6 36.70 -30.52 12.95
CA GLU A 6 35.67 -29.83 13.71
C GLU A 6 34.69 -29.27 12.67
N GLU A 7 33.49 -29.83 12.61
CA GLU A 7 32.38 -29.17 11.93
C GLU A 7 32.19 -27.86 12.69
N ASP A 8 32.58 -26.76 12.04
CA ASP A 8 32.27 -25.42 12.50
C ASP A 8 30.74 -25.30 12.46
N VAL A 9 30.10 -25.69 13.58
CA VAL A 9 28.68 -25.45 13.80
C VAL A 9 28.57 -23.95 13.88
N ASP A 10 28.33 -23.34 12.74
CA ASP A 10 28.11 -21.92 12.64
C ASP A 10 26.81 -21.60 13.39
N LEU A 11 26.98 -21.26 14.67
CA LEU A 11 25.97 -20.92 15.67
C LEU A 11 25.27 -19.58 15.38
N GLY A 12 25.35 -19.09 14.14
CA GLY A 12 24.66 -17.86 13.73
C GLY A 12 23.16 -17.92 14.04
N THR A 13 22.64 -16.83 14.57
CA THR A 13 21.20 -16.65 14.80
C THR A 13 20.49 -16.64 13.45
N GLY A 14 19.58 -17.60 13.22
CA GLY A 14 18.76 -17.65 12.02
C GLY A 14 17.60 -16.64 12.06
N GLY A 15 17.30 -16.05 10.91
CA GLY A 15 16.13 -15.22 10.69
C GLY A 15 16.20 -14.51 9.35
N CYS A 16 15.08 -13.91 8.92
CA CYS A 16 15.07 -13.16 7.68
C CYS A 16 16.00 -11.93 7.74
N LEU A 17 16.89 -11.81 6.74
CA LEU A 17 17.84 -10.69 6.63
C LEU A 17 17.32 -9.54 5.75
N ASP A 18 16.19 -9.70 5.05
CA ASP A 18 15.64 -8.68 4.16
C ASP A 18 14.75 -7.69 4.93
N VAL A 19 15.11 -6.41 4.91
CA VAL A 19 14.38 -5.32 5.58
C VAL A 19 12.97 -5.08 5.02
N ASN A 20 12.69 -5.57 3.80
CA ASN A 20 11.37 -5.50 3.17
C ASN A 20 10.45 -6.65 3.57
N SER A 21 10.93 -7.60 4.38
CA SER A 21 10.11 -8.65 4.97
C SER A 21 9.47 -8.18 6.27
N PRO A 22 8.19 -8.53 6.54
CA PRO A 22 7.58 -8.31 7.84
C PRO A 22 8.22 -9.17 8.95
N HIS A 23 8.98 -10.20 8.57
CA HIS A 23 9.72 -11.09 9.47
C HIS A 23 11.20 -10.73 9.61
N TYR A 24 11.59 -9.53 9.15
CA TYR A 24 12.96 -9.05 9.27
C TYR A 24 13.47 -9.16 10.72
N ASN A 25 14.59 -9.86 10.90
CA ASN A 25 15.26 -10.00 12.18
C ASN A 25 16.63 -9.33 12.11
N SER A 26 16.74 -8.14 12.70
CA SER A 26 18.01 -7.39 12.74
C SER A 26 19.11 -8.06 13.56
N ALA A 27 18.78 -9.05 14.40
CA ALA A 27 19.74 -9.83 15.17
C ALA A 27 20.17 -11.13 14.46
N ALA A 28 19.53 -11.48 13.34
CA ALA A 28 19.94 -12.63 12.55
C ALA A 28 21.28 -12.35 11.87
N THR A 29 22.16 -13.35 11.88
CA THR A 29 23.44 -13.33 11.17
C THR A 29 23.43 -14.28 9.97
N LYS A 30 22.34 -15.02 9.79
CA LYS A 30 22.09 -15.95 8.70
C LYS A 30 20.65 -15.89 8.26
N ASP A 31 20.47 -15.90 6.95
CA ASP A 31 19.16 -16.12 6.37
C ASP A 31 18.73 -17.58 6.62
N ASP A 32 17.56 -17.75 7.23
CA ASP A 32 16.92 -19.04 7.47
C ASP A 32 15.79 -19.34 6.45
N GLY A 33 15.59 -18.45 5.48
CA GLY A 33 14.53 -18.57 4.47
C GLY A 33 13.15 -18.21 4.99
N SER A 34 13.02 -17.59 6.17
CA SER A 34 11.73 -17.12 6.72
C SER A 34 11.22 -15.81 6.12
N CYS A 35 11.93 -15.21 5.17
CA CYS A 35 11.49 -13.98 4.53
C CYS A 35 10.18 -14.20 3.76
N GLU A 36 9.24 -13.29 3.95
CA GLU A 36 8.00 -13.20 3.16
C GLU A 36 7.89 -11.80 2.59
N PHE A 37 7.23 -11.66 1.45
CA PHE A 37 7.11 -10.38 0.77
C PHE A 37 5.65 -10.04 0.49
N LEU A 38 5.30 -8.78 0.70
CA LEU A 38 3.95 -8.28 0.51
C LEU A 38 3.74 -7.95 -0.97
N TYR A 39 2.71 -8.54 -1.59
CA TYR A 39 2.29 -8.22 -2.95
C TYR A 39 0.88 -7.63 -2.92
N VAL A 40 0.72 -6.43 -3.45
CA VAL A 40 -0.58 -5.74 -3.49
C VAL A 40 -1.59 -6.54 -4.33
N THR A 41 -2.84 -6.59 -3.87
CA THR A 41 -3.95 -7.21 -4.62
C THR A 41 -5.03 -6.19 -4.96
N ASP A 42 -5.41 -5.34 -4.00
CA ASP A 42 -6.53 -4.40 -4.16
C ASP A 42 -6.36 -3.14 -3.30
N TYR A 43 -7.00 -2.07 -3.74
CA TYR A 43 -7.18 -0.83 -2.99
C TYR A 43 -8.67 -0.65 -2.69
N GLU A 44 -9.02 -0.50 -1.42
CA GLU A 44 -10.39 -0.31 -0.94
C GLU A 44 -10.54 1.11 -0.39
N LEU A 45 -11.51 1.87 -0.91
CA LEU A 45 -11.85 3.20 -0.43
C LEU A 45 -13.16 3.14 0.37
N THR A 46 -13.12 3.73 1.56
CA THR A 46 -14.27 3.85 2.48
C THR A 46 -14.27 5.19 3.20
N ASN A 47 -15.43 5.58 3.72
CA ASN A 47 -15.62 6.76 4.55
C ASN A 47 -15.09 8.06 3.91
N TYR A 48 -15.18 8.26 2.59
CA TYR A 48 -14.74 9.49 1.96
C TYR A 48 -15.87 10.51 1.90
N GLU A 49 -15.54 11.79 2.04
CA GLU A 49 -16.55 12.84 1.95
C GLU A 49 -17.09 12.96 0.53
N ASN A 50 -18.42 13.00 0.42
CA ASN A 50 -19.10 13.46 -0.78
C ASN A 50 -19.18 14.99 -0.73
N ILE A 51 -18.02 15.64 -0.73
CA ILE A 51 -17.96 17.07 -0.99
C ILE A 51 -18.56 17.22 -2.40
N ASN A 52 -19.65 17.97 -2.50
CA ASN A 52 -20.28 18.23 -3.79
C ASN A 52 -19.37 19.18 -4.57
N TRP A 53 -18.43 18.62 -5.33
CA TRP A 53 -17.51 19.36 -6.19
C TRP A 53 -18.19 19.79 -7.51
N ASP A 54 -19.44 19.37 -7.78
CA ASP A 54 -20.22 19.84 -8.93
C ASP A 54 -21.05 21.09 -8.60
N LEU A 55 -20.77 22.16 -9.35
CA LEU A 55 -21.50 23.42 -9.33
C LEU A 55 -22.92 23.30 -9.90
N PHE A 56 -23.26 22.20 -10.59
CA PHE A 56 -24.50 22.02 -11.33
C PHE A 56 -25.21 20.67 -11.12
N GLY A 57 -25.21 20.12 -9.92
CA GLY A 57 -26.04 18.95 -9.65
C GLY A 57 -25.75 18.26 -8.33
N ASN A 58 -26.68 17.41 -7.90
CA ASN A 58 -26.36 16.36 -6.92
C ASN A 58 -25.75 15.18 -7.67
N VAL A 59 -24.56 15.34 -8.24
CA VAL A 59 -23.80 14.22 -8.82
C VAL A 59 -22.82 13.69 -7.77
N LYS A 60 -22.50 12.41 -7.90
CA LYS A 60 -21.56 11.71 -7.02
C LYS A 60 -20.18 11.80 -7.64
N ALA A 61 -19.14 11.86 -6.82
CA ALA A 61 -17.76 11.95 -7.29
C ALA A 61 -17.34 10.79 -8.21
N ASP A 62 -16.54 11.10 -9.23
CA ASP A 62 -15.90 10.15 -10.13
C ASP A 62 -14.53 9.76 -9.55
N VAL A 63 -14.51 8.83 -8.58
CA VAL A 63 -13.30 8.58 -7.78
C VAL A 63 -12.17 7.90 -8.56
N TYR A 64 -10.96 8.41 -8.35
CA TYR A 64 -9.73 7.91 -8.95
C TYR A 64 -8.57 7.98 -7.94
N ILE A 65 -7.77 6.92 -7.82
CA ILE A 65 -6.66 6.85 -6.85
C ILE A 65 -5.31 6.62 -7.53
N LYS A 66 -4.29 7.28 -7.01
CA LYS A 66 -2.89 7.07 -7.40
C LYS A 66 -2.04 6.76 -6.19
N VAL A 67 -1.04 5.90 -6.35
CA VAL A 67 -0.12 5.51 -5.27
C VAL A 67 1.32 5.54 -5.75
N LYS A 68 2.22 6.12 -4.95
CA LYS A 68 3.67 6.21 -5.22
C LYS A 68 4.46 6.03 -3.94
N LYS A 69 5.75 5.68 -4.06
CA LYS A 69 6.70 5.84 -2.95
C LYS A 69 6.92 7.33 -2.69
N GLN A 70 6.93 7.76 -1.44
CA GLN A 70 7.05 9.17 -1.07
C GLN A 70 8.34 9.82 -1.63
N SER A 71 9.42 9.05 -1.73
CA SER A 71 10.71 9.52 -2.26
C SER A 71 10.79 9.58 -3.80
N PHE A 72 9.72 9.20 -4.51
CA PHE A 72 9.70 9.10 -5.98
C PHE A 72 8.61 9.99 -6.58
N SER A 73 8.85 10.50 -7.78
CA SER A 73 7.86 11.26 -8.55
C SER A 73 6.97 10.36 -9.42
N SER A 74 7.42 9.14 -9.72
CA SER A 74 6.67 8.17 -10.53
C SER A 74 5.58 7.48 -9.73
N TRP A 75 4.40 7.35 -10.33
CA TRP A 75 3.28 6.58 -9.80
C TRP A 75 3.53 5.08 -9.99
N GLU A 76 3.43 4.32 -8.89
CA GLU A 76 3.50 2.85 -8.89
C GLU A 76 2.15 2.24 -9.27
N PHE A 77 1.07 2.94 -8.93
CA PHE A 77 -0.29 2.56 -9.27
C PHE A 77 -1.11 3.79 -9.65
N SER A 78 -2.01 3.59 -10.59
CA SER A 78 -3.02 4.55 -11.03
C SER A 78 -4.24 3.73 -11.41
N SER A 79 -5.35 3.98 -10.75
CA SER A 79 -6.55 3.16 -10.92
C SER A 79 -7.26 3.46 -12.24
N VAL A 80 -8.33 2.71 -12.52
CA VAL A 80 -9.41 3.21 -13.39
C VAL A 80 -10.33 4.12 -12.59
N THR A 81 -11.10 4.98 -13.26
CA THR A 81 -12.12 5.80 -12.60
C THR A 81 -13.34 4.95 -12.26
N ILE A 82 -13.88 5.11 -11.05
CA ILE A 82 -15.21 4.61 -10.69
C ILE A 82 -16.18 5.78 -10.77
N ASN A 83 -17.01 5.78 -11.80
CA ASN A 83 -17.91 6.91 -12.05
C ASN A 83 -19.07 6.91 -11.05
N ASN A 84 -19.46 8.09 -10.59
CA ASN A 84 -20.59 8.36 -9.71
C ASN A 84 -20.56 7.48 -8.46
N ALA A 85 -19.39 7.37 -7.83
CA ALA A 85 -19.13 6.48 -6.73
C ALA A 85 -19.94 6.87 -5.50
N ASP A 86 -20.65 5.89 -4.92
CA ASP A 86 -21.48 6.14 -3.75
C ASP A 86 -20.62 6.18 -2.47
N PRO A 87 -20.58 7.32 -1.75
CA PRO A 87 -19.76 7.51 -0.55
C PRO A 87 -20.14 6.60 0.61
N PHE A 88 -21.34 6.03 0.58
CA PHE A 88 -21.83 5.11 1.61
C PHE A 88 -21.56 3.64 1.27
N THR A 89 -20.92 3.37 0.14
CA THR A 89 -20.54 2.02 -0.27
C THR A 89 -19.03 1.89 -0.43
N VAL A 90 -18.54 0.66 -0.30
CA VAL A 90 -17.12 0.35 -0.49
C VAL A 90 -16.79 0.44 -1.97
N GLN A 91 -15.76 1.22 -2.31
CA GLN A 91 -15.18 1.24 -3.66
C GLN A 91 -13.90 0.41 -3.68
N ILE A 92 -13.67 -0.38 -4.73
CA ILE A 92 -12.51 -1.28 -4.82
C ILE A 92 -11.88 -1.18 -6.20
N TRP A 93 -10.56 -1.07 -6.23
CA TRP A 93 -9.74 -1.25 -7.43
C TRP A 93 -8.80 -2.43 -7.27
N SER A 94 -8.85 -3.37 -8.18
CA SER A 94 -7.82 -4.41 -8.24
C SER A 94 -6.51 -3.84 -8.77
N ALA A 95 -5.40 -4.34 -8.22
CA ALA A 95 -4.05 -4.07 -8.68
C ALA A 95 -3.58 -5.25 -9.55
N PRO A 96 -3.83 -5.21 -10.88
CA PRO A 96 -3.52 -6.33 -11.77
C PRO A 96 -2.00 -6.60 -11.85
N ASP A 97 -1.21 -5.54 -11.81
CA ASP A 97 0.24 -5.62 -11.68
C ASP A 97 0.59 -5.76 -10.20
N GLN A 98 0.69 -7.01 -9.75
CA GLN A 98 1.03 -7.32 -8.37
C GLN A 98 2.53 -7.08 -8.14
N PHE A 99 2.88 -5.84 -7.81
CA PHE A 99 4.24 -5.47 -7.43
C PHE A 99 4.48 -5.68 -5.94
N GLN A 100 5.75 -5.86 -5.58
CA GLN A 100 6.17 -5.99 -4.19
C GLN A 100 6.05 -4.64 -3.47
N LEU A 101 5.33 -4.64 -2.36
CA LEU A 101 5.30 -3.53 -1.41
C LEU A 101 6.54 -3.60 -0.52
N LEU A 102 7.27 -2.49 -0.44
CA LEU A 102 8.56 -2.41 0.27
C LEU A 102 8.39 -1.79 1.67
N ASN A 103 9.41 -1.95 2.51
CA ASN A 103 9.49 -1.25 3.80
C ASN A 103 9.90 0.21 3.61
N THR A 104 8.95 1.00 3.10
CA THR A 104 9.12 2.44 2.86
C THR A 104 7.77 3.14 2.96
N THR A 105 7.79 4.46 3.03
CA THR A 105 6.56 5.25 3.05
C THR A 105 6.03 5.42 1.64
N TYR A 106 4.77 5.03 1.46
CA TYR A 106 3.97 5.30 0.28
C TYR A 106 3.00 6.44 0.56
N VAL A 107 2.63 7.14 -0.50
CA VAL A 107 1.61 8.19 -0.52
C VAL A 107 0.51 7.73 -1.46
N TRP A 108 -0.74 7.87 -1.03
CA TRP A 108 -1.90 7.80 -1.90
C TRP A 108 -2.56 9.17 -2.02
N GLU A 109 -3.06 9.47 -3.20
CA GLU A 109 -3.82 10.68 -3.52
C GLU A 109 -5.13 10.23 -4.21
N LEU A 110 -6.25 10.74 -3.70
CA LEU A 110 -7.61 10.51 -4.20
C LEU A 110 -8.08 11.76 -4.93
N PHE A 111 -8.71 11.57 -6.09
CA PHE A 111 -9.16 12.61 -6.98
C PHE A 111 -10.62 12.42 -7.39
N ASP A 112 -11.29 13.52 -7.70
CA ASP A 112 -12.59 13.57 -8.36
C ASP A 112 -12.39 13.79 -9.86
N ALA A 113 -12.64 12.78 -10.69
CA ALA A 113 -12.23 12.73 -12.09
C ALA A 113 -13.34 13.15 -13.08
N ASP A 114 -14.24 14.04 -12.66
CA ASP A 114 -15.41 14.48 -13.45
C ASP A 114 -15.03 15.15 -14.80
N LEU A 115 -13.93 15.92 -14.84
CA LEU A 115 -13.50 16.65 -16.04
C LEU A 115 -12.02 16.38 -16.36
N PRO A 116 -11.70 15.39 -17.21
CA PRO A 116 -10.32 15.15 -17.60
C PRO A 116 -9.72 16.35 -18.37
N PRO A 117 -8.42 16.68 -18.16
CA PRO A 117 -7.43 15.88 -17.44
C PRO A 117 -7.49 16.05 -15.92
N ILE A 118 -7.20 14.97 -15.19
CA ILE A 118 -7.06 15.02 -13.72
C ILE A 118 -5.92 15.98 -13.36
N ASP A 119 -6.25 17.01 -12.60
CA ASP A 119 -5.32 18.06 -12.19
C ASP A 119 -5.37 18.31 -10.66
N PRO A 120 -4.52 19.20 -10.11
CA PRO A 120 -4.48 19.44 -8.67
C PRO A 120 -5.79 19.96 -8.04
N ASP A 121 -6.66 20.59 -8.82
CA ASP A 121 -7.93 21.13 -8.33
C ASP A 121 -8.98 20.01 -8.11
N ASP A 122 -8.72 18.81 -8.64
CA ASP A 122 -9.53 17.60 -8.44
C ASP A 122 -9.16 16.83 -7.16
N ALA A 123 -8.14 17.27 -6.42
CA ALA A 123 -7.63 16.52 -5.27
C ALA A 123 -8.63 16.51 -4.09
N MET A 124 -9.08 15.32 -3.71
CA MET A 124 -10.04 15.12 -2.63
C MET A 124 -9.36 14.88 -1.28
N ALA A 125 -8.44 13.90 -1.24
CA ALA A 125 -7.82 13.44 0.00
C ALA A 125 -6.46 12.81 -0.28
N SER A 126 -5.61 12.77 0.75
CA SER A 126 -4.33 12.07 0.66
C SER A 126 -3.92 11.52 2.02
N GLY A 127 -3.11 10.47 1.99
CA GLY A 127 -2.57 9.84 3.19
C GLY A 127 -1.30 9.06 2.89
N THR A 128 -0.70 8.52 3.96
CA THR A 128 0.54 7.76 3.88
C THR A 128 0.45 6.44 4.61
N PHE A 129 1.27 5.48 4.18
CA PHE A 129 1.36 4.18 4.82
C PHE A 129 2.75 3.57 4.62
N ASN A 130 3.14 2.68 5.53
CA ASN A 130 4.28 1.79 5.32
C ASN A 130 3.76 0.35 5.39
N PRO A 131 3.72 -0.38 4.26
CA PRO A 131 3.15 -1.72 4.20
C PRO A 131 3.73 -2.72 5.20
N VAL A 132 5.04 -2.71 5.36
CA VAL A 132 5.76 -3.68 6.20
C VAL A 132 5.59 -3.34 7.68
N MET A 133 5.49 -2.06 8.02
CA MET A 133 5.37 -1.61 9.41
C MET A 133 3.93 -1.65 9.94
N SER A 134 2.93 -1.46 9.08
CA SER A 134 1.52 -1.33 9.51
C SER A 134 0.57 -2.36 8.88
N GLY A 135 1.09 -3.31 8.09
CA GLY A 135 0.31 -4.41 7.54
C GLY A 135 -0.05 -5.44 8.59
N ILE A 136 -1.34 -5.75 8.72
CA ILE A 136 -1.86 -6.77 9.64
C ILE A 136 -2.90 -7.62 8.90
N ASN A 137 -2.77 -8.94 8.97
CA ASN A 137 -3.72 -9.89 8.39
C ASN A 137 -4.05 -9.64 6.90
N GLY A 138 -3.04 -9.28 6.10
CA GLY A 138 -3.21 -9.05 4.66
C GLY A 138 -3.76 -7.68 4.31
N VAL A 139 -3.88 -6.76 5.28
CA VAL A 139 -4.42 -5.42 5.04
C VAL A 139 -3.54 -4.35 5.72
N VAL A 140 -3.26 -3.28 4.98
CA VAL A 140 -2.74 -2.02 5.53
C VAL A 140 -3.88 -1.01 5.56
N VAL A 141 -4.16 -0.41 6.71
CA VAL A 141 -5.19 0.64 6.81
C VAL A 141 -4.50 2.00 6.89
N SER A 142 -4.87 2.91 6.01
CA SER A 142 -4.36 4.28 5.95
C SER A 142 -5.52 5.27 5.93
N GLN A 143 -5.44 6.30 6.77
CA GLN A 143 -6.42 7.37 6.80
C GLN A 143 -5.81 8.66 6.23
N SER A 144 -6.66 9.52 5.69
CA SER A 144 -6.26 10.87 5.33
C SER A 144 -5.84 11.68 6.54
N SER A 145 -5.12 12.78 6.32
CA SER A 145 -4.64 13.68 7.37
C SER A 145 -5.76 14.26 8.25
N ASP A 146 -6.97 14.42 7.71
CA ASP A 146 -8.17 14.86 8.41
C ASP A 146 -8.96 13.71 9.08
N GLY A 147 -8.61 12.44 8.79
CA GLY A 147 -9.32 11.26 9.28
C GLY A 147 -10.66 10.97 8.59
N LEU A 148 -10.98 11.71 7.52
CA LEU A 148 -12.27 11.67 6.82
C LEU A 148 -12.24 10.86 5.53
N THR A 149 -11.19 10.06 5.29
CA THR A 149 -11.10 9.12 4.18
C THR A 149 -10.22 7.96 4.60
N THR A 150 -10.65 6.74 4.31
CA THR A 150 -9.88 5.53 4.64
C THR A 150 -9.60 4.72 3.37
N VAL A 151 -8.32 4.50 3.11
CA VAL A 151 -7.84 3.59 2.08
C VAL A 151 -7.26 2.35 2.75
N LYS A 152 -7.76 1.17 2.39
CA LYS A 152 -7.14 -0.10 2.76
C LYS A 152 -6.41 -0.69 1.58
N ILE A 153 -5.17 -1.11 1.81
CA ILE A 153 -4.33 -1.77 0.82
C ILE A 153 -4.30 -3.24 1.16
N HIS A 154 -4.97 -4.04 0.35
CA HIS A 154 -4.98 -5.49 0.47
C HIS A 154 -3.72 -6.08 -0.15
N TYR A 155 -3.12 -7.05 0.51
CA TYR A 155 -1.92 -7.72 0.06
C TYR A 155 -1.94 -9.20 0.43
N ARG A 156 -1.13 -9.97 -0.31
CA ARG A 156 -0.79 -11.36 0.01
C ARG A 156 0.68 -11.49 0.31
N LEU A 157 1.03 -12.49 1.13
CA LEU A 157 2.41 -12.87 1.41
C LEU A 157 2.83 -13.97 0.44
N ASN A 158 4.06 -13.90 -0.06
CA ASN A 158 4.70 -14.91 -0.91
C ASN A 158 6.21 -14.96 -0.65
#